data_AF-E6K420-F1
#
_entry.id   AF-E6K420-F1
#
_cell.length_a   1.000
_cell.length_b   1.000
_cell.length_c   1.000
_cell.angle_alpha   90.00
_cell.angle_beta   90.00
_cell.angle_gamma   90.00
#
_symmetry.space_group_name_H-M   'P 1'
#
loop_
_entity.id
_entity.type
_entity.pdbx_description
1 polymer ?
#
loop_
_entity_poly.entity_id
_entity_poly.type
_entity_poly.pdbx_seq_one_letter_code
_entity_poly.pdbx_strand_id
1 'polypeptide(L)'
;MENPYIKQFPDLMSGKTIMYVHGFGSSAASGTVKRIRETLPSARVVAYDLPLHPEEAMALLQEKCAEERPALIIGTSMGGMYAEMLRGYDRILVNPAFEMGDTMHEHGMMGKQVFQNPRQDGVQEFIVTKALVKEYRDITARCFAGITDDECRRVWGLFGDEDPVVHTFELFRSHYPQAVHFHGEHRMTDKSFLHGVLPVIRWVDDRQESRERPIVYLHWNTLADSYGNPKSSLNKAYDLLVERYEVYVVVPAPTNDHASLTAAQEWIERYLSTPAHDRVVFANQKALLYGDYFIDSEPCKDFMGTTLAFGSDDFKTWEEVIVFFERLGGQ
;
A
#
# COMPACT_ATOMS: atom_id res chain seq x y z
N MET A 1 2.28 25.72 9.00
CA MET A 1 1.78 26.28 7.72
C MET A 1 1.36 25.10 6.89
N GLU A 2 0.07 24.87 6.76
CA GLU A 2 -0.50 23.85 5.88
C GLU A 2 -0.10 24.16 4.45
N ASN A 3 0.46 23.17 3.74
CA ASN A 3 0.70 23.28 2.32
C ASN A 3 -0.64 22.96 1.62
N PRO A 4 -1.32 23.94 0.99
CA PRO A 4 -2.67 23.76 0.45
C PRO A 4 -2.77 22.76 -0.71
N TYR A 5 -1.65 22.17 -1.14
CA TYR A 5 -1.58 21.21 -2.26
C TYR A 5 -1.41 19.74 -1.83
N ILE A 6 -1.28 19.45 -0.53
CA ILE A 6 -1.11 18.07 -0.04
C ILE A 6 -2.36 17.64 0.71
N LYS A 7 -3.07 16.64 0.19
CA LYS A 7 -4.22 16.03 0.87
C LYS A 7 -3.75 15.36 2.18
N GLN A 8 -4.41 15.70 3.28
CA GLN A 8 -4.09 15.20 4.62
C GLN A 8 -5.19 14.29 5.16
N PHE A 9 -4.80 13.36 6.04
CA PHE A 9 -5.69 12.40 6.68
C PHE A 9 -5.44 12.42 8.20
N PRO A 10 -5.95 13.44 8.93
CA PRO A 10 -5.66 13.62 10.35
C PRO A 10 -6.21 12.50 11.25
N ASP A 11 -7.23 11.77 10.81
CA ASP A 11 -7.82 10.67 11.59
C ASP A 11 -7.05 9.35 11.44
N LEU A 12 -6.22 9.24 10.41
CA LEU A 12 -5.49 8.02 10.07
C LEU A 12 -4.21 7.94 10.90
N MET A 13 -4.02 6.83 11.63
CA MET A 13 -2.91 6.62 12.56
C MET A 13 -2.80 7.73 13.63
N SER A 14 -3.93 8.36 13.98
CA SER A 14 -3.97 9.47 14.93
C SER A 14 -3.44 9.08 16.31
N GLY A 15 -2.49 9.86 16.84
CA GLY A 15 -1.83 9.58 18.13
C GLY A 15 -0.87 8.40 18.12
N LYS A 16 -0.70 7.70 17.00
CA LYS A 16 0.19 6.54 16.86
C LYS A 16 1.57 6.94 16.35
N THR A 17 2.55 6.08 16.62
CA THR A 17 3.90 6.23 16.09
C THR A 17 4.05 5.39 14.82
N ILE A 18 4.58 6.01 13.76
CA ILE A 18 5.02 5.32 12.54
C ILE A 18 6.54 5.41 12.46
N MET A 19 7.21 4.26 12.38
CA MET A 19 8.65 4.23 12.12
C MET A 19 8.90 3.96 10.64
N TYR A 20 9.67 4.84 9.99
CA TYR A 20 10.12 4.63 8.62
C TYR A 20 11.56 4.15 8.58
N VAL A 21 11.79 3.05 7.85
CA VAL A 21 13.11 2.43 7.63
C VAL A 21 13.51 2.65 6.17
N HIS A 22 14.56 3.45 5.97
CA HIS A 22 14.98 3.87 4.63
C HIS A 22 15.80 2.80 3.90
N GLY A 23 15.82 2.87 2.57
CA GLY A 23 16.63 2.00 1.71
C GLY A 23 18.14 2.30 1.76
N PHE A 24 18.92 1.45 1.09
CA PHE A 24 20.39 1.56 1.06
C PHE A 24 20.82 2.88 0.41
N GLY A 25 21.85 3.52 0.97
CA GLY A 25 22.32 4.82 0.49
C GLY A 25 21.33 5.98 0.68
N SER A 26 20.25 5.82 1.45
CA SER A 26 19.37 6.91 1.89
C SER A 26 19.63 7.29 3.36
N SER A 27 18.78 8.14 3.95
CA SER A 27 18.89 8.60 5.33
C SER A 27 17.51 8.92 5.93
N ALA A 28 17.46 9.25 7.23
CA ALA A 28 16.27 9.74 7.91
C ALA A 28 15.74 11.07 7.35
N ALA A 29 16.54 11.78 6.56
CA ALA A 29 16.13 13.00 5.85
C ALA A 29 15.46 12.74 4.49
N SER A 30 15.14 11.47 4.18
CA SER A 30 14.41 11.12 2.95
C SER A 30 13.10 11.89 2.79
N GLY A 31 12.80 12.30 1.55
CA GLY A 31 11.54 12.95 1.21
C GLY A 31 10.31 12.12 1.56
N THR A 32 10.44 10.80 1.62
CA THR A 32 9.38 9.90 2.10
C THR A 32 8.97 10.19 3.54
N VAL A 33 9.92 10.43 4.44
CA VAL A 33 9.62 10.72 5.85
C VAL A 33 8.82 12.01 5.95
N LYS A 34 9.22 13.03 5.18
CA LYS A 34 8.48 14.30 5.08
C LYS A 34 7.07 14.06 4.55
N ARG A 35 6.91 13.26 3.48
CA ARG A 35 5.60 12.94 2.92
C ARG A 35 4.67 12.26 3.91
N ILE A 36 5.14 11.23 4.61
CA ILE A 36 4.32 10.54 5.62
C ILE A 36 3.85 11.54 6.68
N ARG A 37 4.72 12.44 7.16
CA ARG A 37 4.36 13.51 8.11
C ARG A 37 3.33 14.49 7.57
N GLU A 38 3.49 14.92 6.31
CA GLU A 38 2.58 15.89 5.70
C GLU A 38 1.20 15.28 5.42
N THR A 39 1.14 13.99 5.04
CA THR A 39 -0.11 13.27 4.77
C THR A 39 -0.81 12.80 6.05
N LEU A 40 -0.08 12.42 7.10
CA LEU A 40 -0.61 11.90 8.36
C LEU A 40 -0.22 12.82 9.54
N PRO A 41 -0.80 14.03 9.62
CA PRO A 41 -0.31 15.08 10.53
C PRO A 41 -0.49 14.75 12.02
N SER A 42 -1.43 13.86 12.35
CA SER A 42 -1.70 13.42 13.73
C SER A 42 -0.86 12.21 14.15
N ALA A 43 -0.10 11.61 13.24
CA ALA A 43 0.81 10.52 13.53
C ALA A 43 2.21 11.06 13.87
N ARG A 44 2.88 10.43 14.84
CA ARG A 44 4.28 10.72 15.14
C ARG A 44 5.18 9.88 14.24
N VAL A 45 5.80 10.51 13.24
CA VAL A 45 6.70 9.80 12.31
C VAL A 45 8.16 9.92 12.75
N VAL A 46 8.81 8.78 12.98
CA VAL A 46 10.24 8.68 13.33
C VAL A 46 11.02 7.94 12.25
N ALA A 47 12.28 8.32 12.08
CA ALA A 47 13.25 7.67 11.19
C ALA A 47 14.66 7.96 11.72
N TYR A 48 15.58 7.02 11.53
CA TYR A 48 16.96 7.12 12.01
C TYR A 48 17.93 6.82 10.87
N ASP A 49 19.08 7.46 10.91
CA ASP A 49 20.15 7.17 9.96
C ASP A 49 20.74 5.80 10.29
N LEU A 50 20.59 4.87 9.37
CA LEU A 50 21.06 3.51 9.60
C LEU A 50 22.59 3.44 9.48
N PRO A 51 23.28 2.72 10.39
CA PRO A 51 24.64 2.27 10.19
C PRO A 51 24.83 1.57 8.85
N LEU A 52 26.04 1.67 8.30
CA LEU A 52 26.36 1.01 7.03
C LEU A 52 26.38 -0.52 7.17
N HIS A 53 26.90 -0.99 8.31
CA HIS A 53 27.03 -2.40 8.64
C HIS A 53 25.67 -2.97 9.10
N PRO A 54 25.21 -4.08 8.50
CA PRO A 54 23.83 -4.52 8.67
C PRO A 54 23.48 -5.03 10.07
N GLU A 55 24.42 -5.65 10.78
CA GLU A 55 24.20 -6.09 12.17
C GLU A 55 24.02 -4.89 13.11
N GLU A 56 24.82 -3.85 12.92
CA GLU A 56 24.71 -2.60 13.68
C GLU A 56 23.38 -1.90 13.38
N ALA A 57 22.96 -1.89 12.11
CA ALA A 57 21.68 -1.33 11.70
C ALA A 57 20.50 -2.10 12.32
N MET A 58 20.53 -3.43 12.33
CA MET A 58 19.49 -4.22 12.98
C MET A 58 19.46 -4.04 14.49
N ALA A 59 20.62 -3.96 15.14
CA ALA A 59 20.69 -3.69 16.58
C ALA A 59 20.07 -2.32 16.93
N LEU A 60 20.41 -1.27 16.16
CA LEU A 60 19.81 0.05 16.30
C LEU A 60 18.29 0.00 16.10
N LEU A 61 17.81 -0.66 15.05
CA LEU A 61 16.38 -0.76 14.76
C LEU A 61 15.60 -1.49 15.85
N GLN A 62 16.17 -2.55 16.44
CA GLN A 62 15.57 -3.26 17.56
C GLN A 62 15.51 -2.37 18.81
N GLU A 63 16.58 -1.63 19.12
CA GLU A 63 16.59 -0.63 20.19
C GLU A 63 15.48 0.41 19.98
N LYS A 64 15.40 1.00 18.78
CA LYS A 64 14.38 2.01 18.47
C LYS A 64 12.97 1.47 18.43
N CYS A 65 12.76 0.21 18.06
CA CYS A 65 11.46 -0.43 18.25
C CYS A 65 11.08 -0.51 19.73
N ALA A 66 12.01 -0.92 20.60
CA ALA A 66 11.75 -1.03 22.03
C ALA A 66 11.49 0.34 22.70
N GLU A 67 12.21 1.37 22.28
CA GLU A 67 12.03 2.76 22.75
C GLU A 67 10.71 3.36 22.26
N GLU A 68 10.50 3.33 20.95
CA GLU A 68 9.44 4.09 20.29
C GLU A 68 8.10 3.37 20.23
N ARG A 69 8.12 2.03 20.34
CA ARG A 69 6.96 1.13 20.24
C ARG A 69 6.04 1.52 19.08
N PRO A 70 6.54 1.49 17.83
CA PRO A 70 5.77 1.94 16.68
C PRO A 70 4.50 1.11 16.51
N ALA A 71 3.38 1.75 16.19
CA ALA A 71 2.17 1.03 15.80
C ALA A 71 2.28 0.47 14.38
N LEU A 72 3.13 1.07 13.55
CA LEU A 72 3.39 0.65 12.18
C LEU A 72 4.85 0.95 11.80
N ILE A 73 5.48 -0.01 11.14
CA ILE A 73 6.79 0.14 10.52
C ILE A 73 6.62 0.13 9.00
N ILE A 74 7.17 1.11 8.30
CA ILE A 74 7.18 1.16 6.84
C ILE A 74 8.63 1.10 6.37
N GLY A 75 8.99 0.05 5.63
CA GLY A 75 10.33 -0.14 5.10
C GLY A 75 10.34 -0.14 3.58
N THR A 76 11.30 0.56 2.96
CA THR A 76 11.46 0.56 1.49
C THR A 76 12.78 -0.06 1.06
N SER A 77 12.79 -0.89 0.01
CA SER A 77 14.03 -1.51 -0.51
C SER A 77 14.76 -2.29 0.60
N MET A 78 16.04 -2.01 0.87
CA MET A 78 16.78 -2.55 2.03
C MET A 78 16.07 -2.29 3.36
N GLY A 79 15.39 -1.17 3.52
CA GLY A 79 14.60 -0.88 4.71
C GLY A 79 13.40 -1.83 4.86
N GLY A 80 12.85 -2.33 3.75
CA GLY A 80 11.83 -3.39 3.75
C GLY A 80 12.39 -4.74 4.20
N MET A 81 13.62 -5.07 3.80
CA MET A 81 14.35 -6.24 4.31
C MET A 81 14.56 -6.16 5.82
N TYR A 82 15.03 -5.03 6.34
CA TYR A 82 15.17 -4.85 7.80
C TYR A 82 13.83 -4.85 8.52
N ALA A 83 12.84 -4.13 7.99
CA ALA A 83 11.52 -4.04 8.58
C ALA A 83 10.86 -5.41 8.66
N GLU A 84 11.06 -6.30 7.68
CA GLU A 84 10.63 -7.69 7.76
C GLU A 84 11.07 -8.29 9.09
N MET A 85 12.36 -8.25 9.43
CA MET A 85 12.91 -8.85 10.65
C MET A 85 12.46 -8.21 11.98
N LEU A 86 11.71 -7.10 11.98
CA LEU A 86 11.21 -6.42 13.18
C LEU A 86 9.84 -6.99 13.63
N ARG A 87 9.88 -8.18 14.22
CA ARG A 87 8.71 -8.95 14.67
C ARG A 87 7.88 -8.24 15.75
N GLY A 88 6.61 -8.61 15.87
CA GLY A 88 5.67 -8.08 16.88
C GLY A 88 5.03 -6.74 16.52
N TYR A 89 5.41 -6.16 15.38
CA TYR A 89 4.88 -4.90 14.86
C TYR A 89 4.14 -5.12 13.54
N ASP A 90 3.16 -4.26 13.27
CA ASP A 90 2.56 -4.17 11.94
C ASP A 90 3.57 -3.52 10.99
N ARG A 91 3.69 -4.09 9.79
CA ARG A 91 4.74 -3.78 8.83
C ARG A 91 4.19 -3.66 7.43
N ILE A 92 4.61 -2.62 6.71
CA ILE A 92 4.43 -2.48 5.28
C ILE A 92 5.81 -2.46 4.63
N LEU A 93 6.07 -3.44 3.78
CA LEU A 93 7.34 -3.66 3.10
C LEU A 93 7.16 -3.26 1.63
N VAL A 94 7.74 -2.14 1.22
CA VAL A 94 7.59 -1.61 -0.14
C VAL A 94 8.85 -1.96 -0.93
N ASN A 95 8.67 -2.72 -2.02
CA ASN A 95 9.75 -3.22 -2.89
C ASN A 95 10.93 -3.81 -2.10
N PRO A 96 10.70 -4.75 -1.17
CA PRO A 96 11.71 -5.18 -0.20
C PRO A 96 12.88 -5.93 -0.84
N ALA A 97 14.11 -5.47 -0.58
CA ALA A 97 15.35 -6.03 -1.12
C ALA A 97 15.86 -7.21 -0.27
N PHE A 98 15.12 -8.32 -0.25
CA PHE A 98 15.47 -9.52 0.53
C PHE A 98 16.77 -10.20 0.09
N GLU A 99 17.32 -9.83 -1.07
CA GLU A 99 18.54 -10.40 -1.64
C GLU A 99 19.60 -9.31 -1.85
N MET A 100 19.68 -8.34 -0.91
CA MET A 100 20.50 -7.12 -1.03
C MET A 100 21.95 -7.38 -1.45
N GLY A 101 22.57 -8.45 -0.96
CA GLY A 101 23.96 -8.79 -1.33
C GLY A 101 24.13 -9.07 -2.83
N ASP A 102 23.12 -9.64 -3.48
CA ASP A 102 23.14 -9.89 -4.92
C ASP A 102 22.68 -8.65 -5.69
N THR A 103 21.67 -7.92 -5.19
CA THR A 103 21.26 -6.61 -5.73
C THR A 103 22.42 -5.63 -5.81
N MET A 104 23.29 -5.57 -4.79
CA MET A 104 24.48 -4.70 -4.80
C MET A 104 25.46 -5.05 -5.92
N HIS A 105 25.59 -6.33 -6.25
CA HIS A 105 26.50 -6.80 -7.29
C HIS A 105 25.94 -6.49 -8.68
N GLU A 106 24.67 -6.83 -8.92
CA GLU A 106 24.00 -6.68 -10.22
C GLU A 106 23.86 -5.22 -10.65
N HIS A 107 23.60 -4.32 -9.71
CA HIS A 107 23.41 -2.89 -9.98
C HIS A 107 24.68 -2.05 -9.81
N GLY A 108 25.86 -2.68 -9.76
CA GLY A 108 27.13 -1.97 -9.77
C GLY A 108 27.38 -1.08 -8.55
N MET A 109 26.83 -1.42 -7.38
CA MET A 109 26.92 -0.59 -6.17
C MET A 109 28.29 -0.66 -5.46
N MET A 110 29.27 -1.35 -6.04
CA MET A 110 30.61 -1.51 -5.47
C MET A 110 31.42 -0.21 -5.48
N GLY A 111 32.34 -0.07 -4.51
CA GLY A 111 33.25 1.07 -4.44
C GLY A 111 32.63 2.29 -3.76
N LYS A 112 33.10 3.50 -4.12
CA LYS A 112 32.67 4.74 -3.48
C LYS A 112 31.23 5.06 -3.84
N GLN A 113 30.40 5.26 -2.83
CA GLN A 113 29.00 5.64 -2.93
C GLN A 113 28.75 6.93 -2.14
N VAL A 114 27.65 7.60 -2.47
CA VAL A 114 27.22 8.85 -1.84
C VAL A 114 25.80 8.66 -1.35
N PHE A 115 25.53 9.03 -0.09
CA PHE A 115 24.17 9.04 0.42
C PHE A 115 23.32 10.03 -0.39
N GLN A 116 22.08 9.64 -0.72
CA GLN A 116 21.16 10.44 -1.52
C GLN A 116 20.58 11.63 -0.74
N ASN A 117 20.64 11.55 0.58
CA ASN A 117 20.09 12.54 1.50
C ASN A 117 21.15 12.89 2.56
N PRO A 118 21.13 14.11 3.13
CA PRO A 118 22.02 14.46 4.23
C PRO A 118 21.83 13.54 5.44
N ARG A 119 22.93 13.17 6.09
CA ARG A 119 22.92 12.44 7.36
C ARG A 119 23.12 13.39 8.54
N GLN A 120 22.55 13.02 9.69
CA GLN A 120 22.67 13.72 10.97
C GLN A 120 24.11 13.73 11.49
N ASP A 121 24.86 12.65 11.23
CA ASP A 121 26.27 12.52 11.59
C ASP A 121 27.22 13.31 10.66
N GLY A 122 26.70 13.91 9.59
CA GLY A 122 27.46 14.66 8.59
C GLY A 122 28.26 13.79 7.61
N VAL A 123 28.22 12.47 7.72
CA VAL A 123 28.87 11.55 6.77
C VAL A 123 28.05 11.51 5.48
N GLN A 124 28.65 11.81 4.33
CA GLN A 124 27.94 11.80 3.04
C GLN A 124 28.44 10.73 2.08
N GLU A 125 29.61 10.16 2.33
CA GLU A 125 30.27 9.19 1.44
C GLU A 125 30.59 7.92 2.21
N PHE A 126 30.52 6.78 1.52
CA PHE A 126 30.88 5.48 2.06
C PHE A 126 31.45 4.59 0.97
N ILE A 127 32.07 3.46 1.34
CA ILE A 127 32.65 2.52 0.40
C ILE A 127 32.00 1.15 0.57
N VAL A 128 31.48 0.62 -0.52
CA VAL A 128 30.96 -0.74 -0.58
C VAL A 128 32.10 -1.69 -0.93
N THR A 129 32.53 -2.46 0.07
CA THR A 129 33.58 -3.47 -0.05
C THR A 129 32.99 -4.86 -0.25
N LYS A 130 33.80 -5.83 -0.70
CA LYS A 130 33.37 -7.23 -0.78
C LYS A 130 33.00 -7.81 0.59
N ALA A 131 33.64 -7.32 1.66
CA ALA A 131 33.30 -7.70 3.03
C ALA A 131 31.90 -7.22 3.40
N LEU A 132 31.58 -5.95 3.11
CA LEU A 132 30.24 -5.40 3.35
C LEU A 132 29.16 -6.17 2.58
N VAL A 133 29.39 -6.50 1.31
CA VAL A 133 28.45 -7.32 0.52
C VAL A 133 28.22 -8.69 1.17
N LYS A 134 29.28 -9.32 1.71
CA LYS A 134 29.15 -10.58 2.45
C LYS A 134 28.30 -10.41 3.71
N GLU A 135 28.49 -9.33 4.47
CA GLU A 135 27.67 -9.05 5.65
C GLU A 135 26.19 -8.90 5.28
N TYR A 136 25.87 -8.24 4.16
CA TYR A 136 24.49 -8.16 3.68
C TYR A 136 23.93 -9.53 3.27
N ARG A 137 24.73 -10.41 2.65
CA ARG A 137 24.30 -11.80 2.38
C ARG A 137 24.04 -12.60 3.66
N ASP A 138 24.89 -12.41 4.67
CA ASP A 138 24.77 -13.13 5.94
C ASP A 138 23.51 -12.67 6.70
N ILE A 139 23.16 -11.38 6.66
CA ILE A 139 21.95 -10.89 7.33
C ILE A 139 20.67 -11.23 6.56
N THR A 140 20.68 -11.18 5.22
CA THR A 140 19.49 -11.51 4.41
C THR A 140 19.06 -12.95 4.62
N ALA A 141 20.01 -13.86 4.89
CA ALA A 141 19.71 -15.25 5.25
C ALA A 141 18.88 -15.41 6.53
N ARG A 142 18.72 -14.35 7.34
CA ARG A 142 17.84 -14.32 8.52
C ARG A 142 16.42 -13.84 8.21
N CYS A 143 16.17 -13.28 7.02
CA CYS A 143 14.82 -12.91 6.62
C CYS A 143 13.91 -14.15 6.66
N PHE A 144 12.65 -13.93 6.98
CA PHE A 144 11.63 -14.98 7.08
C PHE A 144 11.87 -16.05 8.17
N ALA A 145 12.89 -15.90 9.01
CA ALA A 145 13.12 -16.81 10.12
C ALA A 145 12.02 -16.67 11.19
N GLY A 146 11.52 -17.80 11.71
CA GLY A 146 10.61 -17.81 12.85
C GLY A 146 9.25 -17.13 12.61
N ILE A 147 8.72 -17.18 11.38
CA ILE A 147 7.39 -16.66 11.07
C ILE A 147 6.32 -17.53 11.76
N THR A 148 5.38 -16.88 12.43
CA THR A 148 4.19 -17.49 13.03
C THR A 148 2.94 -17.02 12.29
N ASP A 149 1.82 -17.72 12.45
CA ASP A 149 0.54 -17.32 11.84
C ASP A 149 0.09 -15.91 12.28
N ASP A 150 0.36 -15.55 13.54
CA ASP A 150 0.08 -14.21 14.06
C ASP A 150 0.96 -13.15 13.39
N GLU A 151 2.24 -13.45 13.18
CA GLU A 151 3.15 -12.56 12.46
C GLU A 151 2.73 -12.40 11.00
N CYS A 152 2.26 -13.48 10.34
CA CYS A 152 1.76 -13.43 8.96
C CYS A 152 0.64 -12.41 8.76
N ARG A 153 -0.20 -12.20 9.78
CA ARG A 153 -1.29 -11.22 9.72
C ARG A 153 -0.79 -9.78 9.81
N ARG A 154 0.43 -9.54 10.29
CA ARG A 154 0.96 -8.19 10.55
C ARG A 154 1.75 -7.59 9.39
N VAL A 155 2.08 -8.37 8.38
CA VAL A 155 3.01 -7.97 7.31
C VAL A 155 2.28 -7.85 5.99
N TRP A 156 2.37 -6.66 5.38
CA TRP A 156 1.97 -6.41 4.00
C TRP A 156 3.22 -6.21 3.13
N GLY A 157 3.30 -6.92 2.01
CA GLY A 157 4.29 -6.68 0.97
C GLY A 157 3.68 -5.91 -0.19
N LEU A 158 4.31 -4.82 -0.63
CA LEU A 158 3.86 -3.98 -1.73
C LEU A 158 4.92 -3.98 -2.83
N PHE A 159 4.51 -4.30 -4.05
CA PHE A 159 5.41 -4.55 -5.18
C PHE A 159 5.01 -3.68 -6.39
N GLY A 160 5.91 -2.80 -6.80
CA GLY A 160 5.74 -1.97 -7.98
C GLY A 160 5.70 -2.83 -9.24
N ASP A 161 4.70 -2.62 -10.10
CA ASP A 161 4.57 -3.30 -11.39
C ASP A 161 5.61 -2.87 -12.43
N GLU A 162 6.28 -1.73 -12.19
CA GLU A 162 7.34 -1.18 -13.03
C GLU A 162 8.69 -1.10 -12.28
N ASP A 163 8.91 -1.87 -11.21
CA ASP A 163 10.18 -1.91 -10.46
C ASP A 163 11.28 -2.59 -11.30
N PRO A 164 12.37 -1.90 -11.70
CA PRO A 164 13.45 -2.52 -12.49
C PRO A 164 14.63 -3.03 -11.64
N VAL A 165 14.54 -2.94 -10.30
CA VAL A 165 15.67 -3.15 -9.38
C VAL A 165 15.49 -4.41 -8.55
N VAL A 166 14.30 -4.63 -7.98
CA VAL A 166 14.04 -5.72 -7.04
C VAL A 166 12.79 -6.49 -7.44
N HIS A 167 12.90 -7.82 -7.54
CA HIS A 167 11.82 -8.71 -7.98
C HIS A 167 11.55 -9.84 -6.97
N THR A 168 11.10 -9.48 -5.78
CA THR A 168 10.98 -10.41 -4.64
C THR A 168 9.55 -10.82 -4.31
N PHE A 169 8.58 -10.58 -5.21
CA PHE A 169 7.16 -10.91 -4.99
C PHE A 169 6.95 -12.40 -4.68
N GLU A 170 7.46 -13.29 -5.53
CA GLU A 170 7.32 -14.75 -5.36
C GLU A 170 7.97 -15.22 -4.06
N LEU A 171 9.17 -14.70 -3.76
CA LEU A 171 9.88 -14.98 -2.51
C LEU A 171 9.03 -14.58 -1.30
N PHE A 172 8.49 -13.36 -1.30
CA PHE A 172 7.61 -12.89 -0.23
C PHE A 172 6.33 -13.74 -0.11
N ARG A 173 5.67 -14.06 -1.23
CA ARG A 173 4.43 -14.85 -1.25
C ARG A 173 4.61 -16.29 -0.80
N SER A 174 5.82 -16.84 -0.90
CA SER A 174 6.12 -18.15 -0.31
C SER A 174 6.05 -18.17 1.22
N HIS A 175 6.09 -16.99 1.86
CA HIS A 175 6.11 -16.84 3.33
C HIS A 175 4.90 -16.10 3.89
N TYR A 176 4.41 -15.05 3.21
CA TYR A 176 3.37 -14.15 3.72
C TYR A 176 2.19 -14.05 2.76
N PRO A 177 0.93 -14.18 3.24
CA PRO A 177 -0.26 -14.18 2.38
C PRO A 177 -0.56 -12.82 1.74
N GLN A 178 -0.29 -11.73 2.46
CA GLN A 178 -0.70 -10.37 2.15
C GLN A 178 0.33 -9.67 1.24
N ALA A 179 0.21 -9.84 -0.07
CA ALA A 179 1.03 -9.11 -1.03
C ALA A 179 0.21 -8.41 -2.11
N VAL A 180 0.56 -7.17 -2.38
CA VAL A 180 -0.20 -6.26 -3.25
C VAL A 180 0.69 -5.68 -4.32
N HIS A 181 0.19 -5.59 -5.54
CA HIS A 181 0.81 -4.79 -6.58
C HIS A 181 0.31 -3.35 -6.54
N PHE A 182 1.19 -2.41 -6.86
CA PHE A 182 0.84 -1.00 -7.04
C PHE A 182 1.46 -0.46 -8.32
N HIS A 183 0.81 0.54 -8.92
CA HIS A 183 1.37 1.23 -10.08
C HIS A 183 2.57 2.10 -9.69
N GLY A 184 3.76 1.70 -10.09
CA GLY A 184 4.98 2.47 -9.86
C GLY A 184 6.27 1.67 -9.92
N GLU A 185 7.37 2.42 -9.93
CA GLU A 185 8.73 1.88 -10.00
C GLU A 185 9.29 1.49 -8.61
N HIS A 186 10.60 1.25 -8.55
CA HIS A 186 11.32 0.92 -7.31
C HIS A 186 11.18 2.00 -6.23
N ARG A 187 11.28 3.28 -6.63
CA ARG A 187 11.22 4.41 -5.69
C ARG A 187 9.78 4.83 -5.46
N MET A 188 9.46 5.06 -4.19
CA MET A 188 8.14 5.54 -3.82
C MET A 188 7.96 7.02 -4.16
N THR A 189 7.07 7.29 -5.11
CA THR A 189 6.66 8.64 -5.54
C THR A 189 5.42 9.12 -4.77
N ASP A 190 4.94 10.32 -5.04
CA ASP A 190 3.72 10.88 -4.43
C ASP A 190 2.52 10.01 -4.79
N LYS A 191 2.45 9.66 -6.07
CA LYS A 191 1.38 8.85 -6.63
C LYS A 191 1.39 7.44 -6.04
N SER A 192 2.55 6.76 -6.03
CA SER A 192 2.60 5.39 -5.48
C SER A 192 2.42 5.36 -3.96
N PHE A 193 2.80 6.42 -3.24
CA PHE A 193 2.46 6.53 -1.82
C PHE A 193 0.95 6.70 -1.60
N LEU A 194 0.31 7.66 -2.28
CA LEU A 194 -1.11 7.99 -2.07
C LEU A 194 -2.05 6.88 -2.55
N HIS A 195 -1.76 6.26 -3.69
CA HIS A 195 -2.64 5.25 -4.29
C HIS A 195 -2.19 3.80 -4.03
N GLY A 196 -0.95 3.57 -3.61
CA GLY A 196 -0.42 2.23 -3.30
C GLY A 196 -0.27 1.98 -1.81
N VAL A 197 0.49 2.82 -1.10
CA VAL A 197 0.84 2.56 0.31
C VAL A 197 -0.25 3.01 1.28
N LEU A 198 -0.83 4.19 1.07
CA LEU A 198 -1.82 4.79 1.96
C LEU A 198 -3.08 3.93 2.15
N PRO A 199 -3.64 3.25 1.12
CA PRO A 199 -4.74 2.30 1.33
C PRO A 199 -4.38 1.18 2.31
N VAL A 200 -3.15 0.67 2.26
CA VAL A 200 -2.69 -0.38 3.17
C VAL A 200 -2.47 0.15 4.59
N ILE A 201 -1.94 1.38 4.74
CA ILE A 201 -1.90 2.07 6.05
C ILE A 201 -3.30 2.15 6.65
N ARG A 202 -4.31 2.45 5.82
CA ARG A 202 -5.71 2.52 6.23
C ARG A 202 -6.24 1.18 6.72
N TRP A 203 -6.01 0.09 5.99
CA TRP A 203 -6.42 -1.25 6.43
C TRP A 203 -5.77 -1.67 7.75
N VAL A 204 -4.47 -1.36 7.92
CA VAL A 204 -3.77 -1.61 9.17
C VAL A 204 -4.39 -0.82 10.32
N ASP A 205 -4.63 0.47 10.12
CA ASP A 205 -5.21 1.35 11.14
C ASP A 205 -6.65 0.95 11.50
N ASP A 206 -7.49 0.66 10.50
CA ASP A 206 -8.87 0.21 10.70
C ASP A 206 -8.90 -1.08 11.51
N ARG A 207 -8.03 -2.06 11.19
CA ARG A 207 -7.91 -3.30 11.95
C ARG A 207 -7.45 -3.06 13.39
N GLN A 208 -6.45 -2.20 13.59
CA GLN A 208 -5.95 -1.87 14.94
C GLN A 208 -7.04 -1.23 15.81
N GLU A 209 -7.85 -0.36 15.22
CA GLU A 209 -8.93 0.37 15.90
C GLU A 209 -10.27 -0.40 15.88
N SER A 210 -10.33 -1.58 15.25
CA SER A 210 -11.57 -2.33 15.01
C SER A 210 -12.67 -1.45 14.35
N ARG A 211 -12.28 -0.59 13.40
CA ARG A 211 -13.22 0.27 12.66
C ARG A 211 -13.96 -0.55 11.63
N GLU A 212 -15.28 -0.48 11.67
CA GLU A 212 -16.16 -0.93 10.59
C GLU A 212 -16.51 0.29 9.72
N ARG A 213 -16.42 0.13 8.39
CA ARG A 213 -16.82 1.17 7.45
C ARG A 213 -18.08 0.71 6.71
N PRO A 214 -18.95 1.63 6.29
CA PRO A 214 -20.08 1.25 5.46
C PRO A 214 -19.60 0.67 4.12
N ILE A 215 -20.36 -0.28 3.59
CA ILE A 215 -20.04 -1.04 2.37
C ILE A 215 -20.65 -0.35 1.16
N VAL A 216 -19.83 -0.15 0.12
CA VAL A 216 -20.26 0.36 -1.18
C VAL A 216 -19.92 -0.67 -2.25
N TYR A 217 -20.94 -1.19 -2.93
CA TYR A 217 -20.77 -2.06 -4.09
C TYR A 217 -20.77 -1.24 -5.38
N LEU A 218 -19.78 -1.48 -6.23
CA LEU A 218 -19.72 -1.00 -7.61
C LEU A 218 -19.99 -2.16 -8.55
N HIS A 219 -21.11 -2.13 -9.28
CA HIS A 219 -21.36 -3.16 -10.26
C HIS A 219 -20.42 -3.02 -11.48
N TRP A 220 -19.94 -4.13 -12.03
CA TRP A 220 -19.05 -4.18 -13.20
C TRP A 220 -19.52 -3.33 -14.39
N ASN A 221 -20.83 -3.27 -14.63
CA ASN A 221 -21.44 -2.46 -15.73
C ASN A 221 -21.28 -0.94 -15.57
N THR A 222 -20.77 -0.45 -14.43
CA THR A 222 -20.52 0.98 -14.17
C THR A 222 -19.07 1.40 -14.44
N LEU A 223 -18.16 0.44 -14.65
CA LEU A 223 -16.71 0.69 -14.60
C LEU A 223 -16.11 1.02 -15.97
N ALA A 224 -16.34 0.18 -16.98
CA ALA A 224 -15.71 0.32 -18.30
C ALA A 224 -16.64 0.97 -19.34
N ASP A 225 -16.07 1.70 -20.29
CA ASP A 225 -16.75 2.16 -21.50
C ASP A 225 -16.80 1.06 -22.58
N SER A 226 -17.38 1.37 -23.74
CA SER A 226 -17.50 0.42 -24.86
C SER A 226 -16.17 0.01 -25.49
N TYR A 227 -15.08 0.72 -25.17
CA TYR A 227 -13.72 0.45 -25.65
C TYR A 227 -12.87 -0.28 -24.60
N GLY A 228 -13.44 -0.59 -23.43
CA GLY A 228 -12.74 -1.25 -22.33
C GLY A 228 -11.89 -0.32 -21.47
N ASN A 229 -12.01 0.99 -21.63
CA ASN A 229 -11.32 1.96 -20.77
C ASN A 229 -12.19 2.33 -19.56
N PRO A 230 -11.61 2.77 -18.44
CA PRO A 230 -12.36 3.36 -17.34
C PRO A 230 -13.30 4.47 -17.83
N LYS A 231 -14.55 4.44 -17.38
CA LYS A 231 -15.46 5.57 -17.60
C LYS A 231 -14.88 6.83 -16.96
N SER A 232 -15.19 7.98 -17.57
CA SER A 232 -14.71 9.28 -17.09
C SER A 232 -15.02 9.47 -15.60
N SER A 233 -14.03 9.99 -14.86
CA SER A 233 -14.07 10.22 -13.41
C SER A 233 -14.24 8.99 -12.51
N LEU A 234 -14.17 7.75 -13.04
CA LEU A 234 -14.21 6.54 -12.21
C LEU A 234 -13.12 6.54 -11.13
N ASN A 235 -11.84 6.73 -11.51
CA ASN A 235 -10.73 6.69 -10.56
C ASN A 235 -10.86 7.75 -9.46
N LYS A 236 -11.31 8.96 -9.83
CA LYS A 236 -11.59 10.04 -8.87
C LYS A 236 -12.69 9.64 -7.87
N ALA A 237 -13.77 9.02 -8.35
CA ALA A 237 -14.85 8.54 -7.50
C ALA A 237 -14.38 7.38 -6.61
N TYR A 238 -13.60 6.45 -7.17
CA TYR A 238 -13.06 5.31 -6.46
C TYR A 238 -12.13 5.75 -5.32
N ASP A 239 -11.18 6.64 -5.61
CA ASP A 239 -10.28 7.24 -4.61
C ASP A 239 -11.06 7.93 -3.48
N LEU A 240 -12.14 8.65 -3.82
CA LEU A 240 -13.00 9.28 -2.82
C LEU A 240 -13.74 8.27 -1.95
N LEU A 241 -14.25 7.19 -2.54
CA LEU A 241 -15.02 6.18 -1.82
C LEU A 241 -14.14 5.37 -0.86
N VAL A 242 -12.97 4.91 -1.28
CA VAL A 242 -12.07 4.07 -0.45
C VAL A 242 -11.53 4.81 0.79
N GLU A 243 -11.65 6.14 0.83
CA GLU A 243 -11.28 6.94 2.00
C GLU A 243 -12.23 6.77 3.18
N ARG A 244 -13.50 6.40 2.93
CA ARG A 244 -14.56 6.35 3.96
C ARG A 244 -15.35 5.04 3.97
N TYR A 245 -15.32 4.28 2.88
CA TYR A 245 -16.14 3.10 2.68
C TYR A 245 -15.28 1.87 2.43
N GLU A 246 -15.84 0.70 2.74
CA GLU A 246 -15.35 -0.56 2.18
C GLU A 246 -15.94 -0.75 0.79
N VAL A 247 -15.12 -0.55 -0.23
CA VAL A 247 -15.57 -0.59 -1.63
C VAL A 247 -15.30 -1.95 -2.23
N TYR A 248 -16.32 -2.58 -2.79
CA TYR A 248 -16.24 -3.87 -3.47
C TYR A 248 -16.73 -3.76 -4.90
N VAL A 249 -16.05 -4.43 -5.83
CA VAL A 249 -16.52 -4.57 -7.20
C VAL A 249 -17.32 -5.86 -7.34
N VAL A 250 -18.58 -5.76 -7.76
CA VAL A 250 -19.44 -6.91 -8.00
C VAL A 250 -19.40 -7.25 -9.48
N VAL A 251 -18.90 -8.44 -9.78
CA VAL A 251 -18.74 -8.95 -11.16
C VAL A 251 -19.68 -10.13 -11.37
N PRO A 252 -20.47 -10.16 -12.46
CA PRO A 252 -21.23 -11.35 -12.84
C PRO A 252 -20.33 -12.58 -13.01
N ALA A 253 -20.85 -13.75 -12.64
CA ALA A 253 -20.14 -15.03 -12.71
C ALA A 253 -20.92 -16.03 -13.58
N PRO A 254 -20.96 -15.82 -14.90
CA PRO A 254 -21.68 -16.71 -15.81
C PRO A 254 -21.04 -18.10 -15.88
N THR A 255 -21.85 -19.16 -15.73
CA THR A 255 -21.39 -20.57 -15.74
C THR A 255 -20.63 -20.98 -17.00
N ASN A 256 -20.94 -20.34 -18.14
CA ASN A 256 -20.40 -20.74 -19.44
C ASN A 256 -19.31 -19.79 -19.97
N ASP A 257 -18.86 -18.83 -19.16
CA ASP A 257 -17.82 -17.86 -19.55
C ASP A 257 -16.86 -17.57 -18.40
N HIS A 258 -16.04 -18.57 -18.07
CA HIS A 258 -15.03 -18.45 -17.02
C HIS A 258 -13.93 -17.43 -17.36
N ALA A 259 -13.63 -17.22 -18.65
CA ALA A 259 -12.59 -16.30 -19.08
C ALA A 259 -12.92 -14.84 -18.70
N SER A 260 -14.21 -14.49 -18.68
CA SER A 260 -14.66 -13.16 -18.24
C SER A 260 -14.28 -12.83 -16.79
N LEU A 261 -14.19 -13.83 -15.90
CA LEU A 261 -13.82 -13.62 -14.49
C LEU A 261 -12.36 -13.16 -14.40
N THR A 262 -11.45 -13.86 -15.08
CA THR A 262 -10.03 -13.50 -15.15
C THR A 262 -9.85 -12.13 -15.79
N ALA A 263 -10.50 -11.87 -16.92
CA ALA A 263 -10.41 -10.58 -17.61
C ALA A 263 -10.91 -9.41 -16.72
N ALA A 264 -11.95 -9.63 -15.91
CA ALA A 264 -12.43 -8.63 -14.97
C ALA A 264 -11.42 -8.36 -13.85
N GLN A 265 -10.78 -9.39 -13.29
CA GLN A 265 -9.73 -9.21 -12.28
C GLN A 265 -8.53 -8.46 -12.85
N GLU A 266 -8.01 -8.86 -14.01
CA GLU A 266 -6.90 -8.18 -14.67
C GLU A 266 -7.22 -6.70 -14.95
N TRP A 267 -8.46 -6.40 -15.37
CA TRP A 267 -8.92 -5.03 -15.57
C TRP A 267 -8.95 -4.24 -14.25
N ILE A 268 -9.50 -4.83 -13.19
CA ILE A 268 -9.59 -4.19 -11.87
C ILE A 268 -8.19 -3.92 -11.31
N GLU A 269 -7.29 -4.89 -11.38
CA GLU A 269 -5.89 -4.73 -10.97
C GLU A 269 -5.19 -3.63 -11.76
N ARG A 270 -5.43 -3.57 -13.08
CA ARG A 270 -4.82 -2.58 -13.97
C ARG A 270 -5.31 -1.15 -13.75
N TYR A 271 -6.57 -0.94 -13.38
CA TYR A 271 -7.16 0.39 -13.36
C TYR A 271 -7.51 0.89 -11.96
N LEU A 272 -7.79 -0.01 -11.00
CA LEU A 272 -8.11 0.34 -9.62
C LEU A 272 -6.96 0.02 -8.66
N SER A 273 -6.04 -0.86 -9.04
CA SER A 273 -4.77 -1.12 -8.34
C SER A 273 -4.95 -1.55 -6.87
N THR A 274 -4.01 -1.15 -6.01
CA THR A 274 -3.94 -1.54 -4.59
C THR A 274 -5.26 -1.45 -3.82
N PRO A 275 -6.05 -0.35 -3.85
CA PRO A 275 -7.29 -0.30 -3.06
C PRO A 275 -8.33 -1.37 -3.42
N ALA A 276 -8.23 -1.99 -4.61
CA ALA A 276 -9.11 -3.06 -5.05
C ALA A 276 -8.62 -4.48 -4.72
N HIS A 277 -7.43 -4.62 -4.11
CA HIS A 277 -6.87 -5.92 -3.75
C HIS A 277 -7.80 -6.68 -2.80
N ASP A 278 -8.16 -7.91 -3.16
CA ASP A 278 -9.13 -8.76 -2.45
C ASP A 278 -10.53 -8.13 -2.27
N ARG A 279 -10.91 -7.18 -3.13
CA ARG A 279 -12.21 -6.49 -3.10
C ARG A 279 -13.13 -6.81 -4.28
N VAL A 280 -12.98 -7.99 -4.90
CA VAL A 280 -13.85 -8.46 -6.00
C VAL A 280 -14.82 -9.53 -5.48
N VAL A 281 -16.11 -9.35 -5.74
CA VAL A 281 -17.16 -10.31 -5.41
C VAL A 281 -17.81 -10.81 -6.69
N PHE A 282 -17.66 -12.11 -6.95
CA PHE A 282 -18.33 -12.78 -8.06
C PHE A 282 -19.75 -13.19 -7.65
N ALA A 283 -20.76 -12.52 -8.20
CA ALA A 283 -22.15 -12.78 -7.84
C ALA A 283 -23.12 -12.47 -8.99
N ASN A 284 -24.06 -13.39 -9.24
CA ASN A 284 -25.16 -13.19 -10.19
C ASN A 284 -26.42 -12.62 -9.53
N GLN A 285 -26.59 -12.85 -8.22
CA GLN A 285 -27.79 -12.49 -7.46
C GLN A 285 -27.47 -11.32 -6.51
N LYS A 286 -27.70 -10.10 -6.99
CA LYS A 286 -27.39 -8.86 -6.26
C LYS A 286 -28.12 -8.76 -4.91
N ALA A 287 -29.35 -9.30 -4.84
CA ALA A 287 -30.18 -9.29 -3.63
C ALA A 287 -29.62 -10.13 -2.46
N LEU A 288 -28.63 -11.00 -2.70
CA LEU A 288 -27.97 -11.78 -1.64
C LEU A 288 -26.83 -11.03 -0.96
N LEU A 289 -26.40 -9.89 -1.52
CA LEU A 289 -25.30 -9.11 -0.97
C LEU A 289 -25.81 -8.20 0.15
N TYR A 290 -25.02 -8.11 1.22
CA TYR A 290 -25.28 -7.23 2.36
C TYR A 290 -24.34 -6.02 2.28
N GLY A 291 -24.90 -4.81 2.25
CA GLY A 291 -24.15 -3.57 2.25
C GLY A 291 -25.04 -2.33 2.25
N ASP A 292 -24.42 -1.15 2.39
CA ASP A 292 -25.13 0.10 2.59
C ASP A 292 -25.52 0.78 1.27
N TYR A 293 -24.64 0.70 0.27
CA TYR A 293 -24.85 1.32 -1.04
C TYR A 293 -24.51 0.37 -2.20
N PHE A 294 -25.25 0.48 -3.29
CA PHE A 294 -24.98 -0.25 -4.53
C PHE A 294 -25.09 0.69 -5.74
N ILE A 295 -23.99 0.88 -6.46
CA ILE A 295 -23.94 1.68 -7.68
C ILE A 295 -24.02 0.75 -8.88
N ASP A 296 -25.08 0.88 -9.67
CA ASP A 296 -25.44 -0.09 -10.70
C ASP A 296 -26.24 0.55 -11.84
N SER A 297 -25.88 0.23 -13.08
CA SER A 297 -26.65 0.68 -14.26
C SER A 297 -28.00 -0.05 -14.42
N GLU A 298 -28.15 -1.22 -13.78
CA GLU A 298 -29.37 -2.02 -13.76
C GLU A 298 -29.75 -2.42 -12.31
N PRO A 299 -30.22 -1.45 -11.50
CA PRO A 299 -30.55 -1.64 -10.09
C PRO A 299 -31.41 -2.87 -9.78
N CYS A 300 -30.99 -3.65 -8.78
CA CYS A 300 -31.84 -4.67 -8.18
C CYS A 300 -32.80 -4.02 -7.17
N LYS A 301 -34.11 -4.25 -7.35
CA LYS A 301 -35.16 -3.72 -6.46
C LYS A 301 -35.16 -4.37 -5.07
N ASP A 302 -34.64 -5.59 -4.98
CA ASP A 302 -34.65 -6.40 -3.76
C ASP A 302 -33.37 -6.26 -2.93
N PHE A 303 -32.40 -5.44 -3.37
CA PHE A 303 -31.25 -5.10 -2.54
C PHE A 303 -31.71 -4.23 -1.36
N MET A 304 -31.29 -4.60 -0.15
CA MET A 304 -31.79 -3.97 1.08
C MET A 304 -31.21 -2.56 1.34
N GLY A 305 -30.02 -2.27 0.82
CA GLY A 305 -29.36 -0.98 0.97
C GLY A 305 -29.85 0.07 -0.04
N THR A 306 -29.11 1.17 -0.12
CA THR A 306 -29.43 2.28 -1.03
C THR A 306 -28.84 2.05 -2.42
N THR A 307 -29.68 1.95 -3.44
CA THR A 307 -29.21 1.74 -4.82
C THR A 307 -29.13 3.06 -5.59
N LEU A 308 -27.98 3.34 -6.21
CA LEU A 308 -27.75 4.47 -7.12
C LEU A 308 -27.83 3.96 -8.55
N ALA A 309 -28.84 4.41 -9.29
CA ALA A 309 -29.07 4.03 -10.69
C ALA A 309 -28.10 4.76 -11.64
N PHE A 310 -26.94 4.18 -11.88
CA PHE A 310 -25.90 4.80 -12.70
C PHE A 310 -26.36 4.93 -14.17
N GLY A 311 -26.15 6.10 -14.78
CA GLY A 311 -26.65 6.44 -16.11
C GLY A 311 -28.10 6.94 -16.14
N SER A 312 -28.78 7.08 -15.00
CA SER A 312 -30.08 7.77 -14.89
C SER A 312 -29.92 9.29 -14.96
N ASP A 313 -31.04 10.02 -14.99
CA ASP A 313 -31.03 11.49 -14.99
C ASP A 313 -30.39 12.07 -13.72
N ASP A 314 -30.54 11.40 -12.57
CA ASP A 314 -29.99 11.83 -11.27
C ASP A 314 -28.52 11.43 -11.07
N PHE A 315 -28.09 10.31 -11.67
CA PHE A 315 -26.73 9.76 -11.52
C PHE A 315 -26.11 9.44 -12.88
N LYS A 316 -26.06 10.44 -13.76
CA LYS A 316 -25.66 10.26 -15.15
C LYS A 316 -24.22 9.77 -15.31
N THR A 317 -23.31 10.27 -14.48
CA THR A 317 -21.88 9.96 -14.52
C THR A 317 -21.31 9.81 -13.10
N TRP A 318 -20.01 9.48 -13.02
CA TRP A 318 -19.30 9.42 -11.75
C TRP A 318 -19.19 10.78 -11.04
N GLU A 319 -19.35 11.91 -11.73
CA GLU A 319 -19.35 13.24 -11.08
C GLU A 319 -20.58 13.43 -10.18
N GLU A 320 -21.77 13.01 -10.62
CA GLU A 320 -22.98 13.07 -9.79
C GLU A 320 -22.87 12.13 -8.57
N VAL A 321 -22.27 10.95 -8.76
CA VAL A 321 -21.97 10.02 -7.67
C VAL A 321 -21.00 10.63 -6.66
N ILE A 322 -19.92 11.27 -7.13
CA ILE A 322 -18.98 12.00 -6.27
C ILE A 322 -19.72 13.04 -5.42
N VAL A 323 -20.52 13.89 -6.05
CA VAL A 323 -21.28 14.95 -5.35
C VAL A 323 -22.22 14.36 -4.30
N PHE A 324 -22.85 13.21 -4.58
CA PHE A 324 -23.70 12.52 -3.61
C PHE A 324 -22.92 12.08 -2.38
N PHE A 325 -21.78 11.39 -2.55
CA PHE A 325 -20.98 10.90 -1.42
C PHE A 325 -20.23 12.01 -0.67
N GLU A 326 -19.86 13.10 -1.33
CA GLU A 326 -19.31 14.29 -0.67
C GLU A 326 -20.33 14.94 0.27
N ARG A 327 -21.61 15.00 -0.15
CA ARG A 327 -22.69 15.53 0.70
C ARG A 327 -23.00 14.64 1.90
N LEU A 328 -22.84 13.32 1.76
CA LEU A 328 -22.96 12.39 2.88
C LEU A 328 -21.77 12.49 3.85
N GLY A 329 -20.55 12.64 3.34
CA GLY A 329 -19.33 12.75 4.14
C GLY A 329 -19.10 14.13 4.79
N GLY A 330 -19.92 15.13 4.48
CA GLY A 330 -19.89 16.45 5.11
C GLY A 330 -20.74 16.55 6.39
N GLN A 331 -21.25 15.44 6.92
CA GLN A 331 -22.03 15.39 8.18
C GLN A 331 -21.17 14.98 9.37
#